data_AF-A0A6A7KAV3-F1
#
_entry.id   AF-A0A6A7KAV3-F1
#
_cell.length_a   1.000
_cell.length_b   1.000
_cell.length_c   1.000
_cell.angle_alpha   90.00
_cell.angle_beta   90.00
_cell.angle_gamma   90.00
#
_symmetry.space_group_name_H-M   'P 1'
#
loop_
_entity.id
_entity.type
_entity.pdbx_description
1 polymer ?
#
loop_
_entity_poly.entity_id
_entity_poly.type
_entity_poly.pdbx_seq_one_letter_code
_entity_poly.pdbx_strand_id
1 'polypeptide(L)'
;MVELRPSALERDHYECQRCNHNWDSEQYPNKRKKTLTIAKTVHHIYSVEKYPEYAKELWNLVSLCYRCHNEVEGRAWFKFKEYKKKPQINDERW
;
A
#
# COMPACT_ATOMS: atom_id res chain seq x y z
N MET A 1 -5.33 20.12 -20.23
CA MET A 1 -4.30 19.37 -19.49
C MET A 1 -5.02 18.27 -18.74
N VAL A 2 -4.72 17.00 -19.01
CA VAL A 2 -5.37 15.88 -18.30
C VAL A 2 -4.76 15.81 -16.90
N GLU A 3 -5.56 16.02 -15.87
CA GLU A 3 -5.12 15.80 -14.50
C GLU A 3 -5.01 14.27 -14.28
N LEU A 4 -3.79 13.77 -14.06
CA LEU A 4 -3.53 12.31 -14.02
C LEU A 4 -4.17 11.59 -12.83
N ARG A 5 -4.24 12.29 -11.69
CA ARG A 5 -4.81 11.74 -10.45
C ARG A 5 -6.31 11.45 -10.60
N PRO A 6 -7.17 12.39 -11.03
CA PRO A 6 -8.58 12.08 -11.26
C PRO A 6 -8.76 11.03 -12.36
N SER A 7 -7.96 11.04 -13.44
CA SER A 7 -8.04 9.99 -14.47
C SER A 7 -7.75 8.58 -13.94
N ALA A 8 -6.76 8.43 -13.05
CA ALA A 8 -6.46 7.14 -12.43
C ALA A 8 -7.59 6.68 -11.50
N LEU A 9 -8.15 7.61 -10.71
CA LEU A 9 -9.28 7.32 -9.82
C LEU A 9 -10.53 6.94 -10.61
N GLU A 10 -10.83 7.63 -11.70
CA GLU A 10 -11.99 7.36 -12.55
C GLU A 10 -11.86 6.01 -13.27
N ARG A 11 -10.67 5.71 -13.84
CA ARG A 11 -10.36 4.38 -14.42
C ARG A 11 -10.61 3.25 -13.42
N ASP A 12 -10.24 3.47 -12.16
CA ASP A 12 -10.32 2.49 -11.08
C ASP A 12 -11.68 2.53 -10.36
N HIS A 13 -12.66 3.29 -10.87
CA HIS A 13 -13.99 3.50 -10.26
C HIS A 13 -13.94 3.95 -8.80
N TYR A 14 -12.91 4.71 -8.42
CA TYR A 14 -12.61 5.12 -7.05
C TYR A 14 -12.47 3.93 -6.08
N GLU A 15 -12.11 2.74 -6.59
CA GLU A 15 -11.87 1.56 -5.79
C GLU A 15 -10.37 1.35 -5.54
N CYS A 16 -10.05 0.93 -4.33
CA CYS A 16 -8.70 0.51 -3.98
C CYS A 16 -8.37 -0.82 -4.67
N GLN A 17 -7.52 -0.76 -5.70
CA GLN A 17 -7.13 -1.92 -6.50
C GLN A 17 -6.37 -2.98 -5.68
N ARG A 18 -5.75 -2.57 -4.56
CA ARG A 18 -5.12 -3.51 -3.62
C ARG A 18 -6.09 -4.21 -2.67
N CYS A 19 -7.16 -3.54 -2.27
CA CYS A 19 -8.20 -4.16 -1.43
C CYS A 19 -9.08 -5.11 -2.25
N ASN A 20 -9.35 -4.79 -3.52
CA ASN A 20 -10.15 -5.63 -4.41
C ASN A 20 -9.33 -6.76 -5.08
N HIS A 21 -8.02 -6.84 -4.81
CA HIS A 21 -7.05 -7.82 -5.33
C HIS A 21 -6.74 -7.72 -6.84
N ASN A 22 -7.03 -6.59 -7.50
CA ASN A 22 -6.64 -6.35 -8.90
C ASN A 22 -5.17 -5.93 -9.05
N TRP A 23 -4.54 -5.46 -7.97
CA TRP A 23 -3.12 -5.11 -7.95
C TRP A 23 -2.53 -5.40 -6.57
N ASP A 24 -1.25 -5.77 -6.52
CA ASP A 24 -0.53 -5.90 -5.25
C ASP A 24 0.94 -5.51 -5.41
N SER A 25 1.58 -5.18 -4.29
CA SER A 25 3.01 -4.90 -4.25
C SER A 25 3.77 -6.20 -4.03
N GLU A 26 4.77 -6.47 -4.87
CA GLU A 26 5.66 -7.63 -4.70
C GLU A 26 6.46 -7.54 -3.38
N GLN A 27 6.91 -6.34 -3.01
CA GLN A 27 7.64 -6.12 -1.75
C GLN A 27 6.75 -6.23 -0.51
N TYR A 28 5.49 -5.78 -0.63
CA TYR A 28 4.54 -5.75 0.47
C TYR A 28 3.23 -6.43 0.06
N PRO A 29 3.19 -7.78 0.01
CA PRO A 29 1.99 -8.49 -0.42
C PRO A 29 0.83 -8.31 0.56
N ASN A 30 -0.37 -8.08 0.03
CA ASN A 30 -1.61 -7.94 0.79
C ASN A 30 -2.17 -9.32 1.16
N LYS A 31 -2.00 -9.71 2.42
CA LYS A 31 -2.53 -10.98 2.97
C LYS A 31 -3.99 -10.89 3.46
N ARG A 32 -4.65 -9.74 3.29
CA ARG A 32 -6.03 -9.51 3.77
C ARG A 32 -7.04 -10.08 2.78
N LYS A 33 -8.22 -10.44 3.28
CA LYS A 33 -9.36 -10.83 2.43
C LYS A 33 -9.75 -9.70 1.47
N LYS A 34 -10.24 -10.09 0.28
CA LYS A 34 -10.77 -9.16 -0.72
C LYS A 34 -11.89 -8.32 -0.11
N THR A 35 -11.82 -7.01 -0.28
CA THR A 35 -12.80 -6.04 0.22
C THR A 35 -12.92 -4.89 -0.76
N LEU A 36 -14.11 -4.32 -0.91
CA LEU A 36 -14.30 -3.06 -1.65
C LEU A 36 -14.04 -1.90 -0.68
N THR A 37 -13.12 -1.02 -1.03
CA THR A 37 -12.74 0.12 -0.21
C THR A 37 -12.48 1.30 -1.14
N ILE A 38 -12.96 2.49 -0.75
CA ILE A 38 -12.77 3.70 -1.54
C ILE A 38 -11.28 4.07 -1.60
N ALA A 39 -10.78 4.28 -2.81
CA ALA A 39 -9.49 4.90 -3.07
C ALA A 39 -9.60 6.42 -3.00
N LYS A 40 -8.68 7.03 -2.25
CA LYS A 40 -8.55 8.50 -2.15
C LYS A 40 -7.19 9.00 -2.62
N THR A 41 -6.27 8.07 -2.86
CA THR A 41 -4.86 8.33 -3.15
C THR A 41 -4.42 7.51 -4.34
N VAL A 42 -3.39 7.98 -5.04
CA VAL A 42 -2.79 7.30 -6.18
C VAL A 42 -1.31 7.05 -5.84
N HIS A 43 -0.83 5.86 -6.14
CA HIS A 43 0.55 5.43 -5.93
C HIS A 43 1.25 5.19 -7.27
N HIS A 44 2.55 5.47 -7.35
CA HIS A 44 3.37 5.16 -8.52
C HIS A 44 3.92 3.74 -8.37
N ILE A 45 3.64 2.86 -9.34
CA ILE A 45 4.13 1.47 -9.35
C ILE A 45 5.66 1.46 -9.44
N TYR A 46 6.21 2.29 -10.33
CA TYR A 46 7.63 2.62 -10.45
C TYR A 46 7.88 4.00 -9.85
N SER A 47 8.83 4.08 -8.91
CA SER A 47 9.18 5.33 -8.23
C SER A 47 9.69 6.39 -9.21
N VAL A 48 9.20 7.62 -9.03
CA VAL A 48 9.58 8.81 -9.80
C VAL A 48 11.08 9.12 -9.66
N GLU A 49 11.72 8.74 -8.55
CA GLU A 49 13.15 8.96 -8.35
C GLU A 49 14.02 8.13 -9.30
N LYS A 50 13.55 6.92 -9.65
CA LYS A 50 14.28 5.99 -10.54
C LYS A 50 13.82 6.10 -11.99
N TYR A 51 12.54 6.38 -12.20
CA TYR A 51 11.91 6.42 -13.52
C TYR A 51 11.05 7.69 -13.65
N PRO A 52 11.67 8.89 -13.69
CA PRO A 52 10.95 10.16 -13.81
C PRO A 52 10.12 10.25 -15.09
N GLU A 53 10.53 9.55 -16.15
CA GLU A 53 9.80 9.46 -17.41
C GLU A 53 8.42 8.81 -17.25
N TYR A 54 8.24 7.91 -16.28
CA TYR A 54 6.96 7.24 -16.00
C TYR A 54 6.06 8.01 -15.03
N ALA A 55 6.49 9.17 -14.51
CA ALA A 55 5.74 9.93 -13.52
C ALA A 55 4.37 10.40 -14.05
N LYS A 56 4.25 10.57 -15.37
CA LYS A 56 3.05 11.06 -16.04
C LYS A 56 2.27 9.98 -16.79
N GLU A 57 2.65 8.72 -16.61
CA GLU A 57 2.06 7.60 -17.32
C GLU A 57 0.91 6.99 -16.52
N LEU A 58 -0.29 6.91 -17.11
CA LEU A 58 -1.47 6.41 -16.41
C LEU A 58 -1.32 4.94 -15.97
N TRP A 59 -0.61 4.13 -16.78
CA TRP A 59 -0.34 2.73 -16.45
C TRP A 59 0.59 2.58 -15.24
N ASN A 60 1.39 3.60 -14.93
CA ASN A 60 2.28 3.63 -13.77
C ASN A 60 1.56 4.08 -12.48
N LEU A 61 0.28 4.44 -12.57
CA LEU A 61 -0.51 4.94 -11.45
C LEU A 61 -1.54 3.89 -11.02
N VAL A 62 -1.66 3.65 -9.71
CA VAL A 62 -2.66 2.75 -9.13
C VAL A 62 -3.45 3.43 -8.01
N SER A 63 -4.78 3.32 -8.04
CA SER A 63 -5.65 3.89 -7.00
C SER A 63 -5.67 3.01 -5.76
N LEU A 64 -5.31 3.62 -4.62
CA LEU A 64 -5.23 2.96 -3.32
C LEU A 64 -6.00 3.74 -2.25
N CYS A 65 -6.45 3.02 -1.21
CA CYS A 65 -6.86 3.65 0.04
C CYS A 65 -5.61 4.09 0.83
N TYR A 66 -5.77 5.06 1.74
CA TYR A 66 -4.67 5.63 2.53
C TYR A 66 -3.83 4.57 3.25
N ARG A 67 -4.48 3.55 3.82
CA ARG A 67 -3.79 2.43 4.48
C ARG A 67 -2.93 1.63 3.51
N CYS A 68 -3.50 1.22 2.37
CA CYS A 68 -2.77 0.46 1.36
C CYS A 68 -1.59 1.26 0.79
N HIS A 69 -1.80 2.55 0.54
CA HIS A 69 -0.75 3.48 0.08
C HIS A 69 0.42 3.52 1.07
N ASN A 70 0.15 3.74 2.36
CA ASN A 70 1.21 3.77 3.37
C ASN A 70 1.92 2.43 3.58
N GLU A 71 1.20 1.31 3.45
CA GLU A 71 1.79 -0.02 3.52
C GLU A 71 2.78 -0.27 2.38
N VAL A 72 2.43 0.07 1.13
CA VAL A 72 3.32 -0.14 -0.03
C VAL A 72 4.51 0.82 -0.05
N GLU A 73 4.34 2.03 0.49
CA GLU A 73 5.43 2.99 0.72
C GLU A 73 6.37 2.55 1.86
N GLY A 74 6.11 1.42 2.52
CA GLY A 74 6.87 0.98 3.69
C GLY A 74 6.67 1.85 4.94
N ARG A 75 5.77 2.85 4.88
CA ARG A 75 5.35 3.73 5.99
C ARG A 75 4.33 3.06 6.91
N ALA A 76 4.33 1.74 6.95
CA ALA A 76 3.53 0.95 7.87
C ALA A 76 4.04 1.20 9.30
N TRP A 77 3.33 2.06 10.04
CA TRP A 77 3.50 2.30 11.48
C TRP A 77 3.52 1.01 12.32
N PHE A 78 3.08 -0.11 11.76
CA PHE A 78 3.09 -1.44 12.36
C PHE A 78 4.47 -2.12 12.42
N LYS A 79 5.51 -1.63 11.71
CA LYS A 79 6.85 -2.22 11.76
C LYS A 79 7.53 -2.10 13.14
N PHE A 80 6.96 -1.33 14.08
CA PHE A 80 7.50 -1.15 15.44
C PHE A 80 6.91 -2.07 16.51
N LYS A 81 6.08 -3.06 16.17
CA LYS A 81 5.75 -4.13 17.13
C LYS A 81 6.51 -5.41 16.79
N GLU A 82 7.83 -5.35 16.89
CA GLU A 82 8.55 -6.50 17.43
C GLU A 82 7.98 -6.71 18.84
N TYR A 83 6.95 -7.55 18.96
CA TYR A 83 6.61 -8.14 20.25
C TYR A 83 7.84 -8.98 20.63
N LYS A 84 8.81 -8.38 21.32
CA LYS A 84 9.77 -9.16 22.09
C LYS A 84 8.92 -9.98 23.04
N LYS A 85 8.83 -11.30 22.82
CA LYS A 85 8.26 -12.21 23.81
C LYS A 85 8.95 -11.86 25.12
N LYS A 86 8.21 -11.39 26.12
CA LYS A 86 8.79 -11.22 27.45
C LYS A 86 9.38 -12.58 27.83
N PRO A 87 10.67 -12.67 28.23
CA PRO A 87 11.23 -13.92 28.69
C PRO A 87 10.31 -14.45 29.79
N GLN A 88 9.93 -15.72 29.68
CA GLN A 88 9.18 -16.40 30.73
C GLN A 88 10.13 -16.44 31.93
N ILE A 89 9.88 -15.62 32.95
CA ILE A 89 10.54 -15.82 34.24
C ILE A 89 9.86 -17.05 34.81
N ASN A 90 10.55 -18.19 34.81
CA ASN A 90 10.10 -19.32 35.61
C ASN A 90 10.40 -18.94 37.07
N ASP A 91 9.38 -18.96 37.93
CA ASP A 91 9.44 -18.59 39.35
C ASP A 91 10.16 -19.64 40.22
N GLU A 92 11.14 -20.35 39.66
CA GLU A 92 11.98 -21.28 40.40
C GLU A 92 13.36 -20.65 40.58
N ARG A 93 13.39 -19.58 41.39
CA ARG A 93 14.60 -19.04 42.00
C ARG A 93 14.69 -19.57 43.43
N TRP A 94 15.39 -20.69 43.60
CA TRP A 94 15.86 -21.17 44.90
C TRP A 94 17.20 -20.52 45.23
#